data_AF-A0A920TSF0-F1
#
_entry.id   AF-A0A920TSF0-F1
#
_cell.length_a   1.000
_cell.length_b   1.000
_cell.length_c   1.000
_cell.angle_alpha   90.00
_cell.angle_beta   90.00
_cell.angle_gamma   90.00
#
_symmetry.space_group_name_H-M   'P 1'
#
loop_
_entity.id
_entity.type
_entity.pdbx_description
1 polymer ?
#
loop_
_entity_poly.entity_id
_entity_poly.type
_entity_poly.pdbx_seq_one_letter_code
_entity_poly.pdbx_strand_id
1 'polypeptide(L)'
;MLRNHYIGRTFINPSQKDRDFGARMKYNPVREVVEGKKVVVVDDSLVRGTTSRSLVRMLRKSGAAEVHFRIGSPPVRWPCFYGIDMPTKGELIGSALSVKEIEEKLGVDSLGYLSLEGMLEAVAETGPYCTACFSGDYPAPLVDVDKGFVSEQGPTNC
;
A
#
# COMPACT_ATOMS: atom_id res chain seq x y z
N MET A 1 3.46 13.43 10.28
CA MET A 1 4.56 13.78 9.35
C MET A 1 4.11 14.92 8.47
N LEU A 2 4.99 15.83 8.10
CA LEU A 2 4.63 16.90 7.15
C LEU A 2 4.70 16.33 5.73
N ARG A 3 3.56 16.38 5.03
CA ARG A 3 3.52 16.12 3.59
C ARG A 3 4.07 17.35 2.88
N ASN A 4 5.05 17.18 2.01
CA ASN A 4 5.52 18.28 1.20
C ASN A 4 4.44 18.62 0.14
N HIS A 5 3.94 19.85 0.14
CA HIS A 5 2.92 20.32 -0.81
C HIS A 5 3.50 20.72 -2.18
N TYR A 6 4.83 20.78 -2.32
CA TYR A 6 5.52 21.29 -3.51
C TYR A 6 6.21 20.20 -4.33
N ILE A 7 5.64 19.00 -4.36
CA ILE A 7 6.24 17.87 -5.09
C ILE A 7 5.84 17.98 -6.56
N GLY A 8 6.72 18.55 -7.37
CA GLY A 8 6.64 18.47 -8.82
C GLY A 8 6.98 17.08 -9.36
N ARG A 9 6.72 16.87 -10.66
CA ARG A 9 7.12 15.65 -11.38
C ARG A 9 8.66 15.52 -11.29
N THR A 10 9.18 14.39 -10.84
CA THR A 10 10.62 14.10 -10.87
C THR A 10 11.09 13.93 -12.31
N PHE A 11 12.11 14.68 -12.73
CA PHE A 11 12.80 14.47 -14.02
C PHE A 11 13.53 13.12 -14.04
N ILE A 12 13.72 12.57 -15.24
CA ILE A 12 14.43 11.31 -15.50
C ILE A 12 15.79 11.35 -14.80
N ASN A 13 15.97 10.53 -13.78
CA ASN A 13 17.20 10.47 -13.01
C ASN A 13 17.84 9.08 -13.20
N PRO A 14 19.02 8.96 -13.83
CA PRO A 14 19.53 7.69 -14.37
C PRO A 14 20.08 6.70 -13.32
N SER A 15 20.00 6.99 -12.01
CA SER A 15 20.64 6.20 -10.96
C SER A 15 19.62 5.48 -10.05
N GLN A 16 19.74 4.16 -9.89
CA GLN A 16 18.94 3.38 -8.93
C GLN A 16 19.21 3.75 -7.46
N LYS A 17 20.34 4.42 -7.17
CA LYS A 17 20.79 4.76 -5.80
C LYS A 17 19.88 5.77 -5.10
N ASP A 18 19.04 6.49 -5.84
CA ASP A 18 18.25 7.62 -5.30
C ASP A 18 16.74 7.33 -5.17
N ARG A 19 16.31 6.06 -5.13
CA ARG A 19 14.89 5.74 -4.79
C ARG A 19 14.51 6.09 -3.35
N ASP A 20 15.50 6.21 -2.45
CA ASP A 20 15.32 6.79 -1.11
C ASP A 20 15.02 8.32 -1.14
N PHE A 21 15.34 9.01 -2.25
CA PHE A 21 15.15 10.46 -2.40
C PHE A 21 13.68 10.83 -2.58
N GLY A 22 12.93 10.05 -3.37
CA GLY A 22 11.50 10.32 -3.64
C GLY A 22 10.60 10.26 -2.39
N ALA A 23 10.91 9.37 -1.45
CA ALA A 23 10.21 9.30 -0.17
C ALA A 23 10.56 10.49 0.75
N ARG A 24 11.83 10.91 0.79
CA ARG A 24 12.29 12.10 1.53
C ARG A 24 11.70 13.40 0.98
N MET A 25 11.53 13.48 -0.34
CA MET A 25 10.82 14.62 -0.95
C MET A 25 9.34 14.65 -0.56
N LYS A 26 8.71 13.47 -0.39
CA LYS A 26 7.31 13.32 -0.01
C LYS A 26 7.05 13.59 1.46
N TYR A 27 7.98 13.15 2.31
CA TYR A 27 7.80 13.08 3.73
C TYR A 27 9.08 13.55 4.43
N ASN A 28 8.98 14.60 5.22
CA ASN A 28 10.06 15.02 6.12
C ASN A 28 9.69 14.63 7.56
N PRO A 29 10.42 13.68 8.19
CA PRO A 29 10.22 13.35 9.59
C PRO A 29 10.78 14.50 10.45
N VAL A 30 10.00 14.93 11.44
CA VAL A 30 10.47 15.88 12.45
C VAL A 30 11.22 15.06 13.51
N ARG A 31 12.55 15.16 13.53
CA ARG A 31 13.42 14.28 14.33
C ARG A 31 13.06 14.36 15.82
N GLU A 32 12.78 15.56 16.31
CA GLU A 32 12.40 15.85 17.69
C GLU A 32 11.14 15.10 18.14
N VAL A 33 10.27 14.72 17.21
CA VAL A 33 9.04 13.96 17.47
C VAL A 33 9.28 12.44 17.40
N VAL A 34 10.30 12.00 16.67
CA VAL A 34 10.51 10.58 16.31
C VAL A 34 11.62 9.93 17.14
N GLU A 35 12.65 10.67 17.52
CA GLU A 35 13.86 10.13 18.15
C GLU A 35 13.55 9.45 19.50
N GLY A 36 13.97 8.19 19.64
CA GLY A 36 13.74 7.35 20.81
C GLY A 36 12.29 6.90 21.02
N LYS A 37 11.36 7.21 20.11
CA LYS A 37 9.92 6.90 20.27
C LYS A 37 9.52 5.62 19.56
N LYS A 38 8.47 5.00 20.09
CA LYS A 38 7.69 3.97 19.39
C LYS A 38 6.66 4.67 18.51
N VAL A 39 6.74 4.49 17.21
CA VAL A 39 5.94 5.24 16.23
C VAL A 39 4.91 4.31 15.60
N VAL A 40 3.64 4.73 15.60
CA VAL A 40 2.58 4.09 14.83
C VAL A 40 2.35 4.90 13.55
N VAL A 41 2.52 4.27 12.40
CA VAL A 41 2.21 4.83 11.09
C VAL A 41 0.85 4.29 10.64
N VAL A 42 -0.08 5.20 10.39
CA VAL A 42 -1.37 4.86 9.79
C VAL A 42 -1.34 5.23 8.31
N ASP A 43 -1.61 4.27 7.44
CA ASP A 43 -1.66 4.45 5.98
C ASP A 43 -3.00 3.91 5.45
N ASP A 44 -3.47 4.39 4.31
CA ASP A 44 -4.77 3.97 3.77
C ASP A 44 -4.75 2.52 3.27
N SER A 45 -3.68 2.16 2.56
CA SER A 45 -3.57 0.92 1.80
C SER A 45 -2.12 0.49 1.63
N LEU A 46 -1.91 -0.82 1.45
CA LEU A 46 -0.60 -1.38 1.14
C LEU A 46 -0.65 -2.19 -0.16
N VAL A 47 -0.28 -1.56 -1.27
CA VAL A 47 -0.35 -2.16 -2.61
C VAL A 47 0.95 -2.91 -2.97
N ARG A 48 2.04 -2.18 -3.26
CA ARG A 48 3.36 -2.77 -3.61
C ARG A 48 4.35 -2.81 -2.44
N GLY A 49 4.07 -2.06 -1.36
CA GLY A 49 4.92 -1.92 -0.18
C GLY A 49 6.24 -1.15 -0.35
N THR A 50 6.59 -0.69 -1.56
CA THR A 50 7.85 0.03 -1.82
C THR A 50 7.93 1.36 -1.07
N THR A 51 6.85 2.15 -1.09
CA THR A 51 6.74 3.42 -0.35
C THR A 51 6.87 3.19 1.15
N SER A 52 6.10 2.23 1.69
CA SER A 52 6.10 1.89 3.12
C SER A 52 7.48 1.44 3.58
N ARG A 53 8.19 0.60 2.80
CA ARG A 53 9.58 0.20 3.12
C ARG A 53 10.53 1.41 3.17
N SER A 54 10.38 2.37 2.27
CA SER A 54 11.17 3.60 2.29
C SER A 54 10.84 4.48 3.51
N LEU A 55 9.57 4.55 3.89
CA LEU A 55 9.09 5.26 5.08
C LEU A 55 9.68 4.65 6.36
N VAL A 56 9.65 3.33 6.49
CA VAL A 56 10.28 2.60 7.61
C VAL A 56 11.76 2.94 7.72
N ARG A 57 12.52 2.83 6.61
CA ARG A 57 13.95 3.19 6.59
C ARG A 57 14.18 4.62 7.05
N MET A 58 13.33 5.54 6.63
CA MET A 58 13.45 6.95 6.98
C MET A 58 13.16 7.20 8.46
N LEU A 59 12.10 6.62 9.03
CA LEU A 59 11.77 6.74 10.45
C LEU A 59 12.87 6.13 11.35
N ARG A 60 13.41 4.98 10.96
CA ARG A 60 14.55 4.36 11.65
C ARG A 60 15.81 5.22 11.57
N LYS A 61 16.12 5.80 10.41
CA LYS A 61 17.22 6.77 10.25
C LYS A 61 17.03 8.04 11.10
N SER A 62 15.79 8.40 11.42
CA SER A 62 15.45 9.51 12.32
C SER A 62 15.43 9.12 13.80
N GLY A 63 15.80 7.89 14.16
CA GLY A 63 15.97 7.46 15.55
C GLY A 63 14.74 6.80 16.18
N ALA A 64 13.74 6.37 15.40
CA ALA A 64 12.59 5.65 15.95
C ALA A 64 13.02 4.33 16.63
N ALA A 65 12.58 4.13 17.88
CA ALA A 65 12.86 2.94 18.68
C ALA A 65 12.06 1.73 18.19
N GLU A 66 10.80 1.94 17.80
CA GLU A 66 9.93 0.95 17.16
C GLU A 66 9.07 1.65 16.09
N VAL A 67 8.68 0.91 15.05
CA VAL A 67 7.85 1.35 13.93
C VAL A 67 6.75 0.31 13.70
N HIS A 68 5.52 0.67 13.99
CA HIS A 68 4.34 -0.18 13.83
C HIS A 68 3.46 0.38 12.71
N PHE A 69 2.99 -0.47 11.80
CA PHE A 69 2.09 -0.06 10.70
C PHE A 69 0.65 -0.49 10.98
N ARG A 70 -0.29 0.41 10.71
CA ARG A 70 -1.74 0.15 10.73
C ARG A 70 -2.34 0.60 9.40
N ILE A 71 -2.85 -0.34 8.64
CA ILE A 71 -3.39 -0.11 7.30
C ILE A 71 -4.92 0.01 7.40
N GLY A 72 -5.46 1.12 6.90
CA GLY A 72 -6.90 1.45 6.93
C GLY A 72 -7.77 0.66 5.94
N SER A 73 -7.26 -0.46 5.43
CA SER A 73 -7.96 -1.37 4.52
C SER A 73 -7.51 -2.82 4.76
N PRO A 74 -8.27 -3.81 4.29
CA PRO A 74 -7.80 -5.19 4.20
C PRO A 74 -6.62 -5.31 3.21
N PRO A 75 -5.84 -6.41 3.27
CA PRO A 75 -4.80 -6.65 2.28
C PRO A 75 -5.37 -6.63 0.86
N VAL A 76 -4.79 -5.81 -0.02
CA VAL A 76 -5.14 -5.81 -1.45
C VAL A 76 -4.52 -7.04 -2.10
N ARG A 77 -5.36 -7.98 -2.53
CA ARG A 77 -4.92 -9.29 -3.06
C ARG A 77 -5.20 -9.48 -4.54
N TRP A 78 -6.11 -8.69 -5.08
CA TRP A 78 -6.60 -8.83 -6.45
C TRP A 78 -6.58 -7.48 -7.19
N PRO A 79 -6.27 -7.47 -8.50
CA PRO A 79 -6.30 -6.26 -9.32
C PRO A 79 -7.73 -5.79 -9.54
N CYS A 80 -7.96 -4.50 -9.80
CA CYS A 80 -9.30 -4.02 -10.14
C CYS A 80 -9.56 -4.16 -11.65
N PHE A 81 -10.74 -4.63 -12.02
CA PHE A 81 -11.22 -4.67 -13.43
C PHE A 81 -12.34 -3.65 -13.69
N TYR A 82 -12.68 -2.81 -12.71
CA TYR A 82 -13.79 -1.85 -12.79
C TYR A 82 -13.31 -0.39 -12.86
N GLY A 83 -12.08 -0.16 -13.31
CA GLY A 83 -11.56 1.17 -13.64
C GLY A 83 -10.64 1.82 -12.60
N ILE A 84 -10.31 1.14 -11.49
CA ILE A 84 -9.24 1.59 -10.60
C ILE A 84 -7.90 1.09 -11.14
N ASP A 85 -6.97 2.00 -11.42
CA ASP A 85 -5.61 1.65 -11.83
C ASP A 85 -4.89 0.90 -10.70
N MET A 86 -4.57 -0.36 -10.96
CA MET A 86 -3.90 -1.26 -10.02
C MET A 86 -2.77 -2.01 -10.73
N PRO A 87 -1.68 -2.31 -10.01
CA PRO A 87 -0.64 -3.15 -10.59
C PRO A 87 -1.15 -4.58 -10.82
N THR A 88 -0.33 -5.36 -11.51
CA THR A 88 -0.67 -6.77 -11.72
C THR A 88 -0.74 -7.53 -10.40
N LYS A 89 -1.48 -8.64 -10.38
CA LYS A 89 -1.66 -9.49 -9.21
C LYS A 89 -0.32 -9.92 -8.63
N GLY A 90 0.66 -10.31 -9.46
CA GLY A 90 2.01 -10.67 -9.01
C GLY A 90 2.81 -9.52 -8.36
N GLU A 91 2.45 -8.27 -8.63
CA GLU A 91 3.09 -7.09 -8.02
C GLU A 91 2.41 -6.63 -6.71
N LEU A 92 1.20 -7.13 -6.42
CA LEU A 92 0.51 -6.88 -5.16
C LEU A 92 1.19 -7.62 -4.03
N ILE A 93 1.62 -6.91 -3.00
CA ILE A 93 2.29 -7.54 -1.85
C ILE A 93 1.37 -8.49 -1.09
N GLY A 94 0.06 -8.18 -1.08
CA GLY A 94 -0.97 -9.00 -0.43
C GLY A 94 -1.43 -10.21 -1.23
N SER A 95 -1.07 -10.36 -2.51
CA SER A 95 -1.48 -11.53 -3.30
C SER A 95 -0.64 -12.76 -2.99
N ALA A 96 0.67 -12.56 -2.72
CA ALA A 96 1.64 -13.63 -2.56
C ALA A 96 2.06 -13.89 -1.11
N LEU A 97 1.89 -12.91 -0.22
CA LEU A 97 2.43 -12.98 1.14
C LEU A 97 1.32 -12.99 2.20
N SER A 98 1.57 -13.73 3.27
CA SER A 98 0.84 -13.63 4.53
C SER A 98 1.17 -12.31 5.24
N VAL A 99 0.32 -11.88 6.18
CA VAL A 99 0.54 -10.64 6.94
C VAL A 99 1.90 -10.64 7.65
N LYS A 100 2.32 -11.79 8.19
CA LYS A 100 3.62 -11.94 8.85
C LYS A 100 4.80 -11.78 7.88
N GLU A 101 4.71 -12.39 6.69
CA GLU A 101 5.75 -12.22 5.67
C GLU A 101 5.81 -10.77 5.16
N ILE A 102 4.68 -10.07 5.11
CA ILE A 102 4.64 -8.64 4.77
C ILE A 102 5.33 -7.82 5.87
N GLU A 103 5.03 -8.10 7.15
CA GLU A 103 5.66 -7.46 8.31
C GLU A 103 7.19 -7.54 8.22
N GLU A 104 7.70 -8.76 8.02
CA GLU A 104 9.13 -9.05 7.85
C GLU A 104 9.70 -8.32 6.62
N LYS A 105 9.00 -8.35 5.49
CA LYS A 105 9.43 -7.69 4.24
C LYS A 105 9.48 -6.17 4.34
N LEU A 106 8.61 -5.56 5.15
CA LEU A 106 8.64 -4.12 5.41
C LEU A 106 9.71 -3.74 6.44
N GLY A 107 10.07 -4.65 7.35
CA GLY A 107 11.01 -4.41 8.44
C GLY A 107 10.40 -3.57 9.57
N VAL A 108 9.12 -3.81 9.86
CA VAL A 108 8.37 -3.15 10.95
C VAL A 108 8.26 -4.07 12.16
N ASP A 109 8.03 -3.50 13.34
CA ASP A 109 7.92 -4.25 14.60
C ASP A 109 6.53 -4.87 14.78
N SER A 110 5.51 -4.30 14.14
CA SER A 110 4.21 -4.96 13.99
C SER A 110 3.45 -4.39 12.80
N LEU A 111 2.66 -5.23 12.13
CA LEU A 111 1.75 -4.85 11.07
C LEU A 111 0.31 -5.25 11.42
N GLY A 112 -0.62 -4.31 11.27
CA GLY A 112 -2.05 -4.56 11.40
C GLY A 112 -2.82 -4.05 10.19
N TYR A 113 -3.79 -4.82 9.74
CA TYR A 113 -4.76 -4.43 8.71
C TYR A 113 -6.15 -4.28 9.32
N LEU A 114 -6.96 -3.39 8.76
CA LEU A 114 -8.40 -3.40 9.01
C LEU A 114 -9.00 -4.69 8.45
N SER A 115 -9.88 -5.35 9.21
CA SER A 115 -10.59 -6.53 8.72
C SER A 115 -11.58 -6.15 7.62
N LEU A 116 -11.92 -7.09 6.73
CA LEU A 116 -12.91 -6.83 5.70
C LEU A 116 -14.28 -6.53 6.32
N GLU A 117 -14.64 -7.28 7.36
CA GLU A 117 -15.87 -7.13 8.11
C GLU A 117 -15.92 -5.76 8.79
N GLY A 118 -14.85 -5.36 9.48
CA GLY A 118 -14.78 -4.06 10.16
C GLY A 118 -14.78 -2.88 9.18
N MET A 119 -14.18 -3.04 8.00
CA MET A 119 -14.25 -2.04 6.94
C MET A 119 -15.68 -1.87 6.42
N LEU A 120 -16.40 -2.97 6.18
CA LEU A 120 -17.79 -2.93 5.70
C LEU A 120 -18.74 -2.37 6.77
N GLU A 121 -18.53 -2.72 8.04
CA GLU A 121 -19.30 -2.18 9.16
C GLU A 121 -19.18 -0.65 9.23
N ALA A 122 -17.97 -0.12 9.02
CA ALA A 122 -17.73 1.33 9.03
C ALA A 122 -18.46 2.13 7.93
N VAL A 123 -18.92 1.45 6.87
CA VAL A 123 -19.65 2.07 5.74
C VAL A 123 -21.06 1.50 5.54
N ALA A 124 -21.57 0.72 6.49
CA ALA A 124 -22.76 -0.10 6.30
C ALA A 124 -24.03 0.66 5.85
N GLU A 125 -24.18 1.94 6.23
CA GLU A 125 -25.38 2.75 5.95
C GLU A 125 -25.60 3.09 4.48
N THR A 126 -24.60 2.83 3.64
CA THR A 126 -24.42 3.56 2.38
C THR A 126 -24.42 2.63 1.16
N GLY A 127 -24.71 1.34 1.41
CA GLY A 127 -25.09 0.35 0.41
C GLY A 127 -24.17 -0.87 0.37
N PRO A 128 -24.50 -1.90 -0.44
CA PRO A 128 -23.59 -2.99 -0.69
C PRO A 128 -22.37 -2.47 -1.48
N TYR A 129 -21.18 -2.91 -1.06
CA TYR A 129 -19.91 -2.49 -1.65
C TYR A 129 -19.26 -3.62 -2.44
N CYS A 130 -18.63 -3.26 -3.55
CA CYS A 130 -17.70 -4.17 -4.22
C CYS A 130 -16.47 -4.40 -3.33
N THR A 131 -16.14 -5.66 -3.06
CA THR A 131 -14.99 -6.06 -2.23
C THR A 131 -13.91 -6.78 -3.01
N ALA A 132 -14.04 -6.88 -4.34
CA ALA A 132 -13.27 -7.77 -5.19
C ALA A 132 -11.74 -7.62 -5.03
N CYS A 133 -11.25 -6.39 -4.82
CA CYS A 133 -9.81 -6.13 -4.63
C CYS A 133 -9.23 -6.84 -3.38
N PHE A 134 -10.09 -7.15 -2.41
CA PHE A 134 -9.75 -7.83 -1.16
C PHE A 134 -10.19 -9.31 -1.18
N SER A 135 -11.43 -9.59 -1.60
CA SER A 135 -12.07 -10.91 -1.56
C SER A 135 -11.76 -11.78 -2.78
N GLY A 136 -11.55 -11.15 -3.95
CA GLY A 136 -11.50 -11.83 -5.25
C GLY A 136 -12.87 -12.16 -5.82
N ASP A 137 -13.96 -11.81 -5.12
CA ASP A 137 -15.33 -12.02 -5.58
C ASP A 137 -15.80 -10.81 -6.40
N TYR A 138 -15.88 -11.01 -7.72
CA TYR A 138 -16.26 -9.97 -8.67
C TYR A 138 -17.77 -10.04 -8.93
N PRO A 139 -18.56 -9.03 -8.50
CA PRO A 139 -20.01 -9.06 -8.62
C PRO A 139 -20.52 -9.06 -10.06
N ALA A 140 -19.74 -8.54 -11.00
CA ALA A 140 -20.03 -8.58 -12.44
C ALA A 140 -19.03 -9.50 -13.17
N PRO A 141 -19.48 -10.28 -14.18
CA PRO A 141 -18.61 -11.15 -14.96
C PRO A 141 -17.46 -10.39 -15.61
N LEU A 142 -16.27 -11.00 -15.60
CA LEU A 142 -15.07 -10.44 -16.21
C LEU A 142 -14.95 -10.89 -17.67
N VAL A 143 -15.93 -10.52 -18.50
CA VAL A 143 -16.05 -10.99 -19.90
C VAL A 143 -14.77 -10.77 -20.71
N ASP A 144 -14.07 -9.65 -20.48
CA ASP A 144 -12.83 -9.35 -21.18
C ASP A 144 -11.67 -10.25 -20.74
N VAL A 145 -11.68 -10.71 -19.48
CA VAL A 145 -10.74 -11.72 -18.98
C VAL A 145 -11.10 -13.08 -19.54
N ASP A 146 -12.38 -13.46 -19.49
CA ASP A 146 -12.88 -14.76 -19.98
C ASP A 146 -12.62 -14.96 -21.48
N LYS A 147 -12.70 -13.87 -22.27
CA LYS A 147 -12.40 -13.87 -23.70
C LYS A 147 -10.91 -13.67 -24.03
N GLY A 148 -10.06 -13.48 -23.02
CA GLY A 148 -8.62 -13.30 -23.18
C GLY A 148 -8.20 -11.94 -23.74
N PHE A 149 -9.07 -10.93 -23.71
CA PHE A 149 -8.71 -9.55 -24.05
C PHE A 149 -7.90 -8.87 -22.95
N VAL A 150 -8.10 -9.29 -21.69
CA VAL A 150 -7.37 -8.82 -20.52
C VAL A 150 -6.80 -10.02 -19.75
N SER A 151 -5.61 -9.88 -19.18
CA SER A 151 -5.00 -10.93 -18.37
C SER A 151 -5.71 -11.10 -17.02
N GLU A 152 -5.81 -12.34 -16.54
CA GLU A 152 -6.20 -12.66 -15.14
C GLU A 152 -5.26 -12.03 -14.11
N GLN A 153 -4.02 -11.68 -14.52
CA GLN A 153 -3.09 -10.94 -13.68
C GLN A 153 -3.50 -9.48 -13.49
N GLY A 154 -4.59 -9.02 -14.12
CA GLY A 154 -5.04 -7.64 -14.09
C GLY A 154 -4.81 -6.94 -15.42
N PRO A 155 -5.46 -5.78 -15.64
CA PRO A 155 -5.20 -4.96 -16.81
C PRO A 155 -3.73 -4.51 -16.80
N THR A 156 -2.93 -5.05 -17.71
CA THR A 156 -1.60 -4.53 -18.01
C THR A 156 -1.77 -3.20 -18.73
N ASN A 157 -1.28 -2.13 -18.11
CA ASN A 157 -1.22 -0.73 -18.60
C ASN A 157 -1.78 -0.53 -20.02
N CYS A 158 -2.91 0.16 -20.12
CA CYS A 158 -3.29 0.85 -21.36
C CYS A 158 -2.22 1.85 -21.79
#